data_AF-A0A6C0E7H3-F1
#
_entry.id   AF-A0A6C0E7H3-F1
#
_cell.length_a   1.000
_cell.length_b   1.000
_cell.length_c   1.000
_cell.angle_alpha   90.00
_cell.angle_beta   90.00
_cell.angle_gamma   90.00
#
_symmetry.space_group_name_H-M   'P 1'
#
loop_
_entity.id
_entity.type
_entity.pdbx_description
1 polymer ?
#
loop_
_entity_poly.entity_id
_entity_poly.type
_entity_poly.pdbx_seq_one_letter_code
_entity_poly.pdbx_strand_id
1 'polypeptide(L)'
;MSDSEDNKCKNLDTFFDIKKEDSPKDKEDVKFDYKNIGEKFQMDWEYQEIIEQAKGLSKTEHLEIFKIIENNDDNYTVNDNGVFVALNKIKPDTLESIKNSINFYLANRERLQIDQVERNSIREIMNCQNQEKSNVKVFNKIFRQPEKN
;
A
#
# COMPACT_ATOMS: atom_id res chain seq x y z
N MET A 1 6.32 48.81 -27.43
CA MET A 1 4.88 49.11 -27.36
C MET A 1 4.20 47.94 -28.03
N SER A 2 3.99 46.84 -27.29
CA SER A 2 2.86 46.55 -26.38
C SER A 2 1.74 45.86 -27.15
N ASP A 3 1.93 44.58 -27.44
CA ASP A 3 0.85 43.68 -27.81
C ASP A 3 0.36 43.02 -26.52
N SER A 4 -0.69 43.60 -25.95
CA SER A 4 -1.46 43.01 -24.86
C SER A 4 -2.52 42.09 -25.48
N GLU A 5 -2.25 40.80 -25.51
CA GLU A 5 -3.27 39.79 -25.78
C GLU A 5 -4.23 39.72 -24.58
N ASP A 6 -5.46 40.19 -24.81
CA ASP A 6 -6.57 40.10 -23.89
C ASP A 6 -6.92 38.64 -23.60
N ASN A 7 -6.46 38.11 -22.47
CA ASN A 7 -6.94 36.85 -21.91
C ASN A 7 -8.39 37.02 -21.42
N LYS A 8 -9.33 36.87 -22.34
CA LYS A 8 -10.77 36.78 -22.05
C LYS A 8 -11.02 35.44 -21.36
N CYS A 9 -10.94 35.42 -20.02
CA CYS A 9 -11.29 34.26 -19.20
C CYS A 9 -12.69 33.77 -19.59
N LYS A 10 -12.77 32.60 -20.21
CA LYS A 10 -14.02 31.92 -20.51
C LYS A 10 -14.56 31.35 -19.19
N ASN A 11 -15.62 31.97 -18.67
CA ASN A 11 -16.40 31.45 -17.55
C ASN A 11 -16.94 30.03 -17.89
N LEU A 12 -16.95 29.12 -16.91
CA LEU A 12 -17.55 27.78 -16.96
C LEU A 12 -19.00 27.79 -17.48
N ASP A 13 -19.77 28.84 -17.20
CA ASP A 13 -21.14 29.02 -17.71
C ASP A 13 -21.18 28.99 -19.25
N THR A 14 -20.13 29.52 -19.89
CA THR A 14 -19.96 29.50 -21.35
C THR A 14 -19.52 28.13 -21.87
N PHE A 15 -18.96 27.27 -21.02
CA PHE A 15 -18.54 25.92 -21.39
C PHE A 15 -19.72 24.94 -21.42
N PHE A 16 -20.75 25.18 -20.60
CA PHE A 16 -21.89 24.28 -20.46
C PHE A 16 -23.15 24.72 -21.22
N ASP A 17 -23.08 25.74 -22.09
CA ASP A 17 -24.22 26.28 -22.85
C ASP A 17 -25.51 26.39 -22.00
N ILE A 18 -25.36 26.79 -20.73
CA ILE A 18 -26.48 26.88 -19.79
C ILE A 18 -27.31 28.09 -20.21
N LYS A 19 -28.36 27.83 -20.99
CA LYS A 19 -29.44 28.80 -21.17
C LYS A 19 -30.08 28.98 -19.80
N LYS A 20 -30.02 30.20 -19.27
CA LYS A 20 -30.80 30.60 -18.09
C LYS A 20 -32.27 30.56 -18.46
N GLU A 21 -32.87 29.38 -18.42
CA GLU A 21 -34.32 29.24 -18.40
C GLU A 21 -34.80 29.52 -16.97
N ASP A 22 -35.83 30.34 -16.87
CA ASP A 22 -36.46 30.69 -15.60
C ASP A 22 -36.85 29.42 -14.85
N SER A 23 -36.30 29.25 -13.65
CA SER A 23 -36.56 28.07 -12.82
C SER A 23 -38.07 27.91 -12.58
N PRO A 24 -38.64 26.70 -12.75
CA PRO A 24 -39.99 26.43 -12.31
C PRO A 24 -40.07 26.68 -10.80
N LYS A 25 -40.81 27.71 -10.42
CA LYS A 25 -41.31 27.88 -9.05
C LYS A 25 -42.22 26.68 -8.80
N ASP A 26 -42.02 26.00 -7.69
CA ASP A 26 -42.69 24.77 -7.25
C ASP A 26 -41.81 23.52 -7.43
N LYS A 27 -40.71 23.48 -6.68
CA LYS A 27 -40.10 22.22 -6.24
C LYS A 27 -40.04 22.28 -4.73
N GLU A 28 -40.77 21.37 -4.08
CA GLU A 28 -40.60 21.09 -2.65
C GLU A 28 -39.11 20.91 -2.38
N ASP A 29 -38.59 21.58 -1.35
CA ASP A 29 -37.20 21.45 -0.93
C ASP A 29 -36.94 20.00 -0.50
N VAL A 30 -36.56 19.14 -1.45
CA VAL A 30 -36.00 17.83 -1.16
C VAL A 30 -34.69 18.09 -0.43
N LYS A 31 -34.73 18.02 0.90
CA LYS A 31 -33.53 18.03 1.74
C LYS A 31 -32.73 16.77 1.40
N PHE A 32 -31.79 16.92 0.47
CA PHE A 32 -30.76 15.91 0.23
C PHE A 32 -29.94 15.74 1.51
N ASP A 33 -29.91 14.52 2.04
CA ASP A 33 -29.11 14.18 3.21
C ASP A 33 -27.64 14.01 2.81
N TYR A 34 -26.96 15.15 2.67
CA TYR A 34 -25.53 15.20 2.30
C TYR A 34 -24.62 14.47 3.30
N LYS A 35 -25.06 14.32 4.56
CA LYS A 35 -24.27 13.64 5.60
C LYS A 35 -24.18 12.14 5.32
N ASN A 36 -25.31 11.52 5.01
CA ASN A 36 -25.43 10.11 4.70
C ASN A 36 -24.69 9.74 3.39
N ILE A 37 -24.71 10.65 2.42
CA ILE A 37 -23.93 10.52 1.18
C ILE A 37 -22.42 10.54 1.49
N GLY A 38 -21.96 11.47 2.32
CA GLY A 38 -20.54 11.58 2.71
C GLY A 38 -20.03 10.33 3.43
N GLU A 39 -20.80 9.81 4.38
CA GLU A 39 -20.47 8.58 5.13
C GLU A 39 -20.38 7.36 4.19
N LYS A 40 -21.31 7.23 3.23
CA LYS A 40 -21.28 6.16 2.22
C LYS A 40 -20.04 6.23 1.31
N PHE A 41 -19.70 7.42 0.83
CA PHE A 41 -18.50 7.61 -0.02
C PHE A 41 -17.21 7.24 0.71
N GLN A 42 -17.12 7.57 2.00
CA GLN A 42 -15.94 7.27 2.81
C GLN A 42 -15.76 5.77 3.04
N MET A 43 -16.86 5.04 3.28
CA MET A 43 -16.84 3.57 3.37
C MET A 43 -16.45 2.89 2.06
N ASP A 44 -16.95 3.40 0.92
CA ASP A 44 -16.61 2.85 -0.40
C ASP A 44 -15.10 2.98 -0.69
N TRP A 45 -14.45 4.08 -0.28
CA TRP A 45 -13.00 4.27 -0.42
C TRP A 45 -12.18 3.28 0.42
N GLU A 46 -12.56 3.09 1.69
CA GLU A 46 -11.85 2.20 2.60
C GLU A 46 -11.85 0.75 2.11
N TYR A 47 -12.97 0.29 1.54
CA TYR A 47 -13.04 -1.04 0.93
C TYR A 47 -12.11 -1.16 -0.28
N GLN A 48 -12.01 -0.13 -1.13
CA GLN A 48 -11.09 -0.15 -2.27
C GLN A 48 -9.64 -0.21 -1.80
N GLU A 49 -9.29 0.55 -0.77
CA GLU A 49 -7.94 0.56 -0.21
C GLU A 49 -7.54 -0.83 0.30
N ILE A 50 -8.42 -1.49 1.07
CA ILE A 50 -8.19 -2.86 1.55
C ILE A 50 -7.98 -3.83 0.39
N ILE A 51 -8.81 -3.74 -0.65
CA ILE A 51 -8.72 -4.61 -1.83
C ILE A 51 -7.39 -4.40 -2.56
N GLU A 52 -7.00 -3.16 -2.81
CA GLU A 52 -5.75 -2.85 -3.52
C GLU A 52 -4.52 -3.33 -2.75
N GLN A 53 -4.47 -3.08 -1.44
CA GLN A 53 -3.36 -3.54 -0.60
C GLN A 53 -3.30 -5.07 -0.52
N ALA A 54 -4.47 -5.73 -0.42
CA ALA A 54 -4.54 -7.18 -0.33
C ALA A 54 -4.04 -7.90 -1.60
N LYS A 55 -4.15 -7.30 -2.80
CA LYS A 55 -3.65 -7.92 -4.05
C LYS A 55 -2.16 -8.24 -4.02
N GLY A 56 -1.38 -7.49 -3.25
CA GLY A 56 0.07 -7.64 -3.13
C GLY A 56 0.52 -8.67 -2.08
N LEU A 57 -0.43 -9.35 -1.43
CA LEU A 57 -0.15 -10.32 -0.38
C LEU A 57 0.08 -11.72 -0.94
N SER A 58 0.86 -12.49 -0.20
CA SER A 58 1.10 -13.90 -0.44
C SER A 58 -0.10 -14.75 -0.03
N LYS A 59 -0.13 -15.99 -0.54
CA LYS A 59 -1.17 -16.97 -0.16
C LYS A 59 -1.27 -17.17 1.35
N THR A 60 -0.15 -17.18 2.06
CA THR A 60 -0.13 -17.37 3.52
C THR A 60 -0.74 -16.19 4.25
N GLU A 61 -0.44 -14.96 3.82
CA GLU A 61 -1.02 -13.74 4.40
C GLU A 61 -2.53 -13.67 4.14
N HIS A 62 -2.98 -14.07 2.93
CA HIS A 62 -4.41 -14.22 2.65
C HIS A 62 -5.09 -15.26 3.54
N LEU A 63 -4.43 -16.37 3.86
CA LEU A 63 -4.97 -17.37 4.79
C LEU A 63 -5.11 -16.83 6.22
N GLU A 64 -4.15 -16.05 6.71
CA GLU A 64 -4.25 -15.42 8.02
C GLU A 64 -5.38 -14.37 8.06
N ILE A 65 -5.53 -13.58 7.00
CA ILE A 65 -6.68 -12.67 6.86
C ILE A 65 -8.00 -13.44 6.86
N PHE A 66 -8.07 -14.58 6.17
CA PHE A 66 -9.26 -15.41 6.18
C PHE A 66 -9.57 -15.96 7.56
N LYS A 67 -8.56 -16.39 8.34
CA LYS A 67 -8.77 -16.82 9.74
C LYS A 67 -9.36 -15.71 10.62
N ILE A 68 -9.01 -14.45 10.39
CA ILE A 68 -9.62 -13.33 11.11
C ILE A 68 -11.13 -13.26 10.84
N ILE A 69 -11.53 -13.45 9.58
CA ILE A 69 -12.94 -13.47 9.17
C ILE A 69 -13.67 -14.67 9.78
N GLU A 70 -13.05 -15.86 9.71
CA GLU A 70 -13.61 -17.11 10.26
C GLU A 70 -13.77 -17.04 11.79
N ASN A 71 -12.76 -16.54 12.51
CA ASN A 71 -12.77 -16.45 13.97
C ASN A 71 -13.81 -15.45 14.50
N ASN A 72 -14.18 -14.45 13.69
CA ASN A 72 -15.18 -13.45 14.07
C ASN A 72 -16.61 -13.82 13.62
N ASP A 73 -16.81 -15.01 13.06
CA ASP A 73 -18.11 -15.49 12.56
C ASP A 73 -18.75 -14.47 11.59
N ASP A 74 -17.95 -14.02 10.63
CA ASP A 74 -18.37 -13.14 9.56
C ASP A 74 -18.77 -13.92 8.31
N ASN A 75 -19.68 -13.35 7.52
CA ASN A 75 -20.23 -14.03 6.35
C ASN A 75 -19.21 -14.11 5.20
N TYR A 76 -18.94 -15.31 4.74
CA TYR A 76 -18.19 -15.60 3.52
C TYR A 76 -18.87 -16.72 2.72
N THR A 77 -18.49 -16.84 1.45
CA THR A 77 -18.99 -17.90 0.56
C THR A 77 -17.82 -18.71 0.03
N VAL A 78 -18.00 -20.02 -0.06
CA VAL A 78 -16.97 -20.94 -0.56
C VAL A 78 -17.47 -21.57 -1.85
N ASN A 79 -16.62 -21.62 -2.86
CA ASN A 79 -16.85 -22.37 -4.09
C ASN A 79 -15.58 -23.15 -4.47
N ASP A 80 -15.65 -23.95 -5.53
CA ASP A 80 -14.52 -24.78 -5.99
C ASP A 80 -13.28 -23.94 -6.38
N ASN A 81 -13.46 -22.64 -6.65
CA ASN A 81 -12.41 -21.71 -7.04
C ASN A 81 -11.83 -20.92 -5.85
N GLY A 82 -12.42 -21.00 -4.66
CA GLY A 82 -11.93 -20.34 -3.45
C GLY A 82 -13.01 -19.72 -2.58
N VAL A 83 -12.59 -18.72 -1.81
CA VAL A 83 -13.43 -18.03 -0.83
C VAL A 83 -13.70 -16.61 -1.30
N PHE A 84 -14.98 -16.23 -1.26
CA PHE A 84 -15.46 -14.90 -1.61
C PHE A 84 -16.01 -14.21 -0.37
N VAL A 85 -15.49 -13.01 -0.11
CA VAL A 85 -15.79 -12.20 1.06
C VAL A 85 -16.38 -10.88 0.60
N ALA A 86 -17.59 -10.56 1.06
CA ALA A 86 -18.24 -9.29 0.75
C ALA A 86 -17.94 -8.30 1.88
N LEU A 87 -17.00 -7.37 1.66
CA LEU A 87 -16.52 -6.43 2.69
C LEU A 87 -17.64 -5.57 3.32
N ASN A 88 -18.68 -5.26 2.54
CA ASN A 88 -19.86 -4.53 3.02
C ASN A 88 -20.75 -5.32 4.00
N LYS A 89 -20.50 -6.62 4.17
CA LYS A 89 -21.23 -7.50 5.11
C LYS A 89 -20.35 -7.93 6.29
N ILE A 90 -19.11 -7.47 6.34
CA ILE A 90 -18.17 -7.75 7.43
C ILE A 90 -18.42 -6.78 8.58
N LYS A 91 -18.32 -7.27 9.82
CA LYS A 91 -18.40 -6.44 11.02
C LYS A 91 -17.27 -5.39 11.02
N PRO A 92 -17.53 -4.14 11.47
CA PRO A 92 -16.52 -3.09 11.51
C PRO A 92 -15.24 -3.50 12.27
N ASP A 93 -15.36 -4.22 13.39
CA ASP A 93 -14.22 -4.67 14.19
C ASP A 93 -13.32 -5.66 13.42
N THR A 94 -13.93 -6.54 12.64
CA THR A 94 -13.21 -7.48 11.77
C THR A 94 -12.53 -6.74 10.63
N LEU A 95 -13.21 -5.75 10.03
CA LEU A 95 -12.62 -4.92 8.97
C LEU A 95 -11.36 -4.20 9.46
N GLU A 96 -11.43 -3.61 10.66
CA GLU A 96 -10.29 -2.96 11.30
C GLU A 96 -9.15 -3.96 11.59
N SER A 97 -9.48 -5.17 12.03
CA SER A 97 -8.51 -6.25 12.25
C SER A 97 -7.81 -6.68 10.96
N ILE A 98 -8.56 -6.77 9.85
CA ILE A 98 -8.02 -7.05 8.52
C ILE A 98 -7.06 -5.93 8.12
N LYS A 99 -7.49 -4.66 8.24
CA LYS A 99 -6.67 -3.49 7.90
C LYS A 99 -5.36 -3.46 8.69
N ASN A 100 -5.43 -3.68 10.01
CA ASN A 100 -4.25 -3.73 10.87
C ASN A 100 -3.29 -4.87 10.47
N SER A 101 -3.83 -6.02 10.09
CA SER A 101 -3.03 -7.16 9.63
C SER A 101 -2.33 -6.84 8.32
N ILE A 102 -3.03 -6.26 7.34
CA ILE A 102 -2.45 -5.84 6.05
C ILE A 102 -1.32 -4.83 6.28
N ASN A 103 -1.57 -3.79 7.08
CA ASN A 103 -0.57 -2.78 7.41
C ASN A 103 0.67 -3.39 8.07
N PHE A 104 0.47 -4.35 8.99
CA PHE A 104 1.56 -5.08 9.61
C PHE A 104 2.39 -5.83 8.57
N TYR A 105 1.77 -6.57 7.65
CA TYR A 105 2.51 -7.31 6.62
C TYR A 105 3.32 -6.40 5.71
N LEU A 106 2.74 -5.28 5.26
CA LEU A 106 3.43 -4.33 4.40
C LEU A 106 4.64 -3.70 5.09
N ALA A 107 4.47 -3.21 6.31
CA ALA A 107 5.56 -2.60 7.09
C ALA A 107 6.66 -3.62 7.42
N ASN A 108 6.26 -4.85 7.76
CA ASN A 108 7.21 -5.89 8.13
C ASN A 108 8.02 -6.38 6.91
N ARG A 109 7.41 -6.40 5.72
CA ARG A 109 8.12 -6.73 4.48
C ARG A 109 9.22 -5.73 4.16
N GLU A 110 8.94 -4.43 4.30
CA GLU A 110 9.94 -3.37 4.11
C GLU A 110 11.08 -3.51 5.11
N ARG A 111 10.76 -3.69 6.39
CA ARG A 111 11.77 -3.89 7.44
C ARG A 111 12.68 -5.09 7.16
N LEU A 112 12.10 -6.23 6.77
CA LEU A 112 12.87 -7.42 6.45
C LEU A 112 13.80 -7.23 5.24
N GLN A 113 13.42 -6.40 4.28
CA GLN A 113 14.30 -6.06 3.15
C GLN A 113 15.50 -5.22 3.62
N ILE A 114 15.27 -4.22 4.47
CA ILE A 114 16.33 -3.39 5.05
C ILE A 114 17.30 -4.27 5.85
N ASP A 115 16.78 -5.09 6.76
CA ASP A 115 17.59 -6.02 7.56
C ASP A 115 18.40 -6.99 6.68
N GLN A 116 17.85 -7.40 5.54
CA GLN A 116 18.54 -8.29 4.61
C GLN A 116 19.70 -7.57 3.91
N VAL A 117 19.50 -6.33 3.48
CA VAL A 117 20.54 -5.49 2.87
C VAL A 117 21.67 -5.26 3.88
N GLU A 118 21.35 -4.86 5.10
CA GLU A 118 22.35 -4.61 6.14
C GLU A 118 23.18 -5.86 6.45
N ARG A 119 22.54 -7.02 6.61
CA ARG A 119 23.25 -8.29 6.84
C ARG A 119 24.16 -8.67 5.68
N ASN A 120 23.73 -8.40 4.45
CA ASN A 120 24.55 -8.66 3.27
C ASN A 120 25.78 -7.73 3.25
N SER A 121 25.62 -6.44 3.54
CA SER A 121 26.74 -5.50 3.64
C SER A 121 27.74 -5.90 4.72
N ILE A 122 27.28 -6.34 5.89
CA ILE A 122 28.15 -6.86 6.96
C ILE A 122 28.91 -8.09 6.48
N ARG A 123 28.23 -9.03 5.80
CA ARG A 123 28.86 -10.24 5.26
C ARG A 123 29.96 -9.89 4.24
N GLU A 124 29.72 -8.92 3.37
CA GLU A 124 30.70 -8.44 2.40
C GLU A 124 31.94 -7.87 3.09
N ILE A 125 31.76 -7.00 4.09
CA ILE A 125 32.88 -6.43 4.86
C ILE A 125 33.70 -7.53 5.53
N MET A 126 33.05 -8.50 6.18
CA MET A 126 33.73 -9.62 6.83
C MET A 126 34.53 -10.46 5.82
N ASN A 127 33.98 -10.71 4.63
CA ASN A 127 34.65 -11.46 3.59
C ASN A 127 35.89 -10.74 3.07
N CYS A 128 35.83 -9.42 2.87
CA CYS A 128 36.98 -8.61 2.47
C CYS A 128 38.12 -8.67 3.52
N GLN A 129 37.79 -8.52 4.80
CA GLN A 129 38.78 -8.59 5.89
C GLN A 129 39.43 -9.98 6.00
N ASN A 130 38.68 -11.05 5.72
CA ASN A 130 39.21 -12.41 5.73
C ASN A 130 40.17 -12.66 4.56
N GLN A 131 39.89 -12.09 3.37
CA GLN A 131 40.80 -12.17 2.23
C GLN A 131 42.11 -11.43 2.52
N GLU A 132 42.07 -10.23 3.09
CA GLU A 132 43.28 -9.47 3.48
C GLU A 132 44.15 -10.23 4.48
N LYS A 133 43.54 -10.82 5.52
CA LYS A 133 44.25 -11.64 6.52
C LYS A 133 44.86 -12.91 5.90
N SER A 134 44.19 -13.51 4.93
CA SER A 134 44.71 -14.67 4.19
C SER A 134 45.91 -14.30 3.31
N ASN A 135 45.84 -13.16 2.62
CA ASN A 135 46.90 -12.66 1.77
C ASN A 135 48.15 -12.27 2.59
N VAL A 136 47.98 -11.65 3.76
CA VAL A 136 49.09 -11.36 4.69
C VAL A 136 49.73 -12.64 5.23
N LYS A 137 48.95 -13.68 5.52
CA LYS A 137 49.49 -15.00 5.94
C LYS A 137 50.29 -15.68 4.82
N VAL A 138 49.80 -15.62 3.58
CA VAL A 138 50.51 -16.17 2.40
C VAL A 138 51.81 -15.40 2.17
N PHE A 139 51.77 -14.07 2.21
CA PHE A 139 52.97 -13.23 2.08
C PHE A 139 54.02 -13.56 3.15
N ASN A 140 53.63 -13.64 4.43
CA ASN A 140 54.55 -13.98 5.51
C ASN A 140 55.13 -15.39 5.40
N LYS A 141 54.40 -16.35 4.80
CA LYS A 141 54.88 -17.72 4.57
C LYS A 141 55.89 -17.80 3.42
N ILE A 142 55.75 -16.94 2.39
CA ILE A 142 56.65 -16.93 1.23
C ILE A 142 57.96 -16.21 1.56
N PHE A 143 57.92 -15.13 2.36
CA PHE A 143 59.08 -14.25 2.55
C PHE A 143 59.86 -14.47 3.86
N ARG A 144 59.37 -15.28 4.81
CA ARG A 144 60.21 -15.80 5.92
C ARG A 144 60.75 -17.18 5.56
N GLN A 145 61.83 -17.24 4.79
CA GLN A 145 62.73 -18.39 4.88
C GLN A 145 63.77 -18.11 5.99
N PRO A 146 64.07 -19.07 6.87
CA PRO A 146 65.09 -18.88 7.89
C PRO A 146 66.44 -18.74 7.18
N GLU A 147 67.13 -17.63 7.42
CA GLU A 147 68.55 -17.49 7.13
C GLU A 147 69.26 -18.64 7.84
N LYS A 148 69.80 -19.57 7.05
CA LYS A 148 70.60 -20.67 7.55
C LYS A 148 71.97 -20.10 7.91
N ASN A 149 72.22 -19.97 9.20
CA ASN A 149 73.57 -19.82 9.78
C ASN A 149 74.41 -21.07 9.51
#